data_AF-A0A453LNG4-F1
#
_entry.id   AF-A0A453LNG4-F1
#
_cell.length_a   1.000
_cell.length_b   1.000
_cell.length_c   1.000
_cell.angle_alpha   90.00
_cell.angle_beta   90.00
_cell.angle_gamma   90.00
#
_symmetry.space_group_name_H-M   'P 1'
#
loop_
_entity.id
_entity.type
_entity.pdbx_description
1 polymer ?
#
loop_
_entity_poly.entity_id
_entity_poly.type
_entity_poly.pdbx_seq_one_letter_code
_entity_poly.pdbx_strand_id
1 'polypeptide(L)'
;MPPCKNMLDSPLTGYHTLYEWYRQAESEHFPDPTGLRARLEQWTFGLYPACIKYLMSAFDIPEVMAVTRSTICRKGIESLPRGGAIIYYVSVFLYFWVLSTPVVSMVFGSYLYVCINWFHIHFDEAFSSLRIANYKAFTRFHIKKSGDLEVFTLAVDKVPKEWMLDPDWDMEPKEPLQMSHTRRFPSKWRAASGWSDPTSVVRVVDQFVIPRTAVDPLLPDSAP
;
A
#
# COMPACT_ATOMS: atom_id res chain seq x y z
N MET A 1 9.83 -46.47 -16.44
CA MET A 1 10.14 -45.22 -17.14
C MET A 1 9.44 -45.26 -18.50
N PRO A 2 8.21 -44.75 -18.64
CA PRO A 2 7.50 -44.78 -19.91
C PRO A 2 7.92 -43.62 -20.83
N PRO A 3 7.73 -43.74 -22.15
CA PRO A 3 8.46 -42.94 -23.14
C PRO A 3 7.81 -41.57 -23.41
N CYS A 4 8.65 -40.53 -23.41
CA CYS A 4 8.36 -39.17 -23.87
C CYS A 4 8.05 -39.10 -25.38
N LYS A 5 6.86 -39.52 -25.83
CA LYS A 5 6.49 -39.34 -27.25
C LYS A 5 5.13 -38.72 -27.54
N ASN A 6 4.28 -38.48 -26.54
CA ASN A 6 2.91 -37.97 -26.79
C ASN A 6 2.62 -36.60 -26.15
N MET A 7 3.64 -35.84 -25.74
CA MET A 7 3.48 -34.56 -25.04
C MET A 7 3.77 -33.35 -25.95
N LEU A 8 3.27 -33.35 -27.20
CA LEU A 8 3.51 -32.24 -28.14
C LEU A 8 2.26 -31.67 -28.84
N ASP A 9 1.05 -32.21 -28.64
CA ASP A 9 -0.13 -31.78 -29.43
C ASP A 9 -1.32 -31.21 -28.63
N SER A 10 -1.13 -30.70 -27.40
CA SER A 10 -2.21 -29.92 -26.77
C SER A 10 -1.69 -28.82 -25.84
N PRO A 11 -1.95 -27.54 -26.12
CA PRO A 11 -1.51 -26.40 -25.29
C PRO A 11 -2.19 -26.32 -23.91
N LEU A 12 -2.93 -27.36 -23.50
CA LEU A 12 -3.70 -27.44 -22.25
C LEU A 12 -3.15 -28.50 -21.25
N THR A 13 -2.09 -29.23 -21.60
CA THR A 13 -1.58 -30.37 -20.80
C THR A 13 -0.86 -30.00 -19.50
N GLY A 14 -0.64 -28.71 -19.20
CA GLY A 14 0.05 -28.26 -17.98
C GLY A 14 -0.85 -27.74 -16.85
N TYR A 15 -2.17 -27.60 -17.06
CA TYR A 15 -3.04 -26.90 -16.09
C TYR A 15 -3.59 -27.78 -14.96
N HIS A 16 -3.43 -29.11 -15.05
CA HIS A 16 -4.02 -30.08 -14.12
C HIS A 16 -3.06 -31.21 -13.75
N THR A 17 -1.76 -31.05 -13.95
CA THR A 17 -0.75 -32.09 -13.72
C THR A 17 -0.76 -32.60 -12.27
N LEU A 18 -0.94 -31.71 -11.29
CA LEU A 18 -1.00 -32.08 -9.88
C LEU A 18 -2.32 -32.72 -9.49
N TYR A 19 -3.43 -32.30 -10.11
CA TYR A 19 -4.73 -32.93 -9.91
C TYR A 19 -4.78 -34.35 -10.49
N GLU A 20 -4.16 -34.56 -11.66
CA GLU A 20 -4.03 -35.88 -12.28
C GLU A 20 -3.14 -36.81 -11.44
N TRP A 21 -2.00 -36.29 -10.95
CA TRP A 21 -1.16 -37.03 -10.01
C TRP A 21 -1.90 -37.36 -8.71
N TYR A 22 -2.64 -36.41 -8.14
CA TYR A 22 -3.44 -36.63 -6.93
C TYR A 22 -4.45 -37.76 -7.14
N ARG A 23 -5.19 -37.74 -8.25
CA ARG A 23 -6.15 -38.81 -8.58
C ARG A 23 -5.48 -40.17 -8.78
N GLN A 24 -4.30 -40.19 -9.39
CA GLN A 24 -3.53 -41.43 -9.56
C GLN A 24 -3.07 -41.98 -8.20
N ALA A 25 -2.40 -41.15 -7.38
CA ALA A 25 -1.92 -41.52 -6.06
C ALA A 25 -3.07 -41.93 -5.12
N GLU A 26 -4.20 -41.22 -5.18
CA GLU A 26 -5.42 -41.50 -4.43
C GLU A 26 -6.01 -42.87 -4.80
N SER A 27 -5.97 -43.25 -6.08
CA SER A 27 -6.46 -44.56 -6.54
C SER A 27 -5.53 -45.72 -6.17
N GLU A 28 -4.22 -45.49 -6.12
CA GLU A 28 -3.23 -46.52 -5.79
C GLU A 28 -3.13 -46.78 -4.29
N HIS A 29 -3.15 -45.73 -3.46
CA HIS A 29 -2.95 -45.85 -2.01
C HIS A 29 -4.26 -45.98 -1.21
N PHE A 30 -5.38 -45.52 -1.77
CA PHE A 30 -6.68 -45.54 -1.09
C PHE A 30 -7.78 -46.06 -2.02
N PRO A 31 -7.80 -47.37 -2.35
CA PRO A 31 -8.92 -47.97 -3.04
C PRO A 31 -10.19 -47.81 -2.19
N ASP A 32 -11.32 -47.51 -2.83
CA ASP A 32 -12.58 -47.16 -2.15
C ASP A 32 -13.59 -48.32 -2.25
N PRO A 33 -13.47 -49.37 -1.40
CA PRO A 33 -14.26 -50.59 -1.52
C PRO A 33 -15.75 -50.40 -1.20
N THR A 34 -16.11 -49.32 -0.50
CA THR A 34 -17.49 -48.98 -0.12
C THR A 34 -18.12 -47.92 -1.02
N GLY A 35 -17.39 -47.39 -2.00
CA GLY A 35 -17.87 -46.36 -2.92
C GLY A 35 -18.23 -45.04 -2.24
N LEU A 36 -17.60 -44.74 -1.10
CA LEU A 36 -17.89 -43.55 -0.29
C LEU A 36 -17.66 -42.27 -1.08
N ARG A 37 -16.62 -42.20 -1.90
CA ARG A 37 -16.30 -41.05 -2.77
C ARG A 37 -17.36 -40.82 -3.83
N ALA A 38 -17.83 -41.87 -4.50
CA ALA A 38 -18.90 -41.77 -5.49
C ALA A 38 -20.21 -41.27 -4.84
N ARG A 39 -20.50 -41.73 -3.63
CA ARG A 39 -21.64 -41.23 -2.85
C ARG A 39 -21.46 -39.77 -2.42
N LEU A 40 -20.24 -39.37 -2.03
CA LEU A 40 -19.91 -38.00 -1.65
C LEU A 40 -19.99 -37.05 -2.85
N GLU A 41 -19.49 -37.47 -4.00
CA GLU A 41 -19.56 -36.72 -5.26
C GLU A 41 -21.02 -36.49 -5.67
N GLN A 42 -21.85 -37.52 -5.55
CA GLN A 42 -23.26 -37.44 -5.87
C GLN A 42 -24.04 -36.60 -4.86
N TRP A 43 -23.69 -36.66 -3.56
CA TRP A 43 -24.31 -35.84 -2.51
C TRP A 43 -23.90 -34.37 -2.58
N THR A 44 -22.69 -34.09 -3.04
CA THR A 44 -22.15 -32.73 -3.22
C THR A 44 -22.38 -32.17 -4.62
N PHE A 45 -23.16 -32.86 -5.47
CA PHE A 45 -23.40 -32.46 -6.87
C PHE A 45 -22.11 -32.18 -7.66
N GLY A 46 -21.03 -32.92 -7.39
CA GLY A 46 -19.74 -32.72 -8.03
C GLY A 46 -18.95 -31.49 -7.55
N LEU A 47 -19.42 -30.79 -6.51
CA LEU A 47 -18.72 -29.62 -5.94
C LEU A 47 -17.42 -30.02 -5.24
N TYR A 48 -17.41 -31.14 -4.51
CA TYR A 48 -16.20 -31.65 -3.84
C TYR A 48 -15.02 -31.87 -4.81
N PRO A 49 -15.15 -32.66 -5.91
CA PRO A 49 -14.06 -32.84 -6.84
C PRO A 49 -13.72 -31.54 -7.60
N ALA A 50 -14.70 -30.68 -7.87
CA ALA A 50 -14.45 -29.38 -8.49
C ALA A 50 -13.61 -28.46 -7.60
N CYS A 51 -13.94 -28.34 -6.31
CA CYS A 51 -13.18 -27.53 -5.35
C CYS A 51 -11.73 -28.02 -5.23
N ILE A 52 -11.50 -29.33 -5.07
CA ILE A 52 -10.13 -29.88 -5.01
C ILE A 52 -9.38 -29.58 -6.30
N LYS A 53 -10.02 -29.78 -7.46
CA LYS A 53 -9.42 -29.49 -8.77
C LYS A 53 -9.00 -28.03 -8.92
N TYR A 54 -9.87 -27.09 -8.55
CA TYR A 54 -9.55 -25.66 -8.65
C TYR A 54 -8.51 -25.23 -7.63
N LEU A 55 -8.55 -25.77 -6.41
CA LEU A 55 -7.59 -25.44 -5.35
C LEU A 55 -6.19 -25.98 -5.69
N MET A 56 -6.09 -27.20 -6.22
CA MET A 56 -4.83 -27.75 -6.74
C MET A 56 -4.34 -26.99 -7.98
N SER A 57 -5.25 -26.59 -8.89
CA SER A 57 -4.85 -25.78 -10.06
C SER A 57 -4.27 -24.42 -9.68
N ALA A 58 -4.64 -23.87 -8.51
CA ALA A 58 -4.05 -22.63 -8.02
C ALA A 58 -2.58 -22.82 -7.58
N PHE A 59 -2.22 -24.02 -7.09
CA PHE A 59 -0.84 -24.36 -6.74
C PHE A 59 0.03 -24.71 -7.95
N ASP A 60 -0.58 -25.07 -9.09
CA ASP A 60 0.12 -25.30 -10.37
C ASP A 60 0.45 -23.99 -11.12
N ILE A 61 -0.12 -22.86 -10.68
CA ILE A 61 0.11 -21.54 -11.29
C ILE A 61 1.61 -21.17 -11.42
N PRO A 62 2.46 -21.34 -10.38
CA PRO A 62 3.88 -21.03 -10.48
C PRO A 62 4.61 -21.91 -11.50
N GLU A 63 4.21 -23.18 -11.65
CA GLU A 63 4.79 -24.10 -12.64
C GLU A 63 4.42 -23.67 -14.06
N VAL A 64 3.13 -23.37 -14.30
CA VAL A 64 2.65 -22.85 -15.58
C VAL A 64 3.33 -21.52 -15.92
N MET A 65 3.52 -20.63 -14.93
CA MET A 65 4.25 -19.38 -15.11
C MET A 65 5.72 -19.62 -15.48
N ALA A 66 6.40 -20.57 -14.83
CA ALA A 66 7.80 -20.89 -15.12
C ALA A 66 7.97 -21.48 -16.53
N VAL A 67 7.12 -22.44 -16.91
CA VAL A 67 7.15 -23.07 -18.24
C VAL A 67 6.82 -22.07 -19.33
N THR A 68 5.78 -21.25 -19.13
CA THR A 68 5.39 -20.20 -20.10
C THR A 68 6.51 -19.17 -20.24
N ARG A 69 7.12 -18.73 -19.14
CA ARG A 69 8.25 -17.79 -19.16
C ARG A 69 9.47 -18.34 -19.90
N SER A 70 9.82 -19.61 -19.70
CA SER A 70 10.92 -20.24 -20.44
C SER A 70 10.66 -20.25 -21.97
N THR A 71 9.40 -20.44 -22.36
CA THR A 71 8.97 -20.39 -23.75
C THR A 71 9.03 -18.97 -24.31
N ILE A 72 8.59 -17.96 -23.54
CA ILE A 72 8.69 -16.53 -23.88
C ILE A 72 10.16 -16.12 -24.07
N CYS A 73 11.05 -16.51 -23.15
CA CYS A 73 12.48 -16.16 -23.23
C CYS A 73 13.17 -16.76 -24.46
N ARG A 74 12.71 -17.91 -24.96
CA ARG A 74 13.32 -18.58 -26.11
C ARG A 74 12.74 -18.15 -27.46
N LYS A 75 11.42 -17.94 -27.53
CA LYS A 75 10.68 -17.73 -28.79
C LYS A 75 10.04 -16.34 -28.93
N GLY A 76 10.11 -15.50 -27.89
CA GLY A 76 9.42 -14.22 -27.84
C GLY A 76 7.94 -14.35 -27.47
N ILE A 77 7.37 -13.30 -26.87
CA ILE A 77 5.97 -13.30 -26.42
C ILE A 77 4.97 -13.34 -27.58
N GLU A 78 5.39 -12.90 -28.77
CA GLU A 78 4.58 -12.91 -29.99
C GLU A 78 4.31 -14.33 -30.52
N SER A 79 5.10 -15.32 -30.08
CA SER A 79 4.91 -16.73 -30.43
C SER A 79 3.74 -17.39 -29.69
N LEU A 80 3.17 -16.73 -28.67
CA LEU A 80 2.05 -17.26 -27.91
C LEU A 80 0.70 -16.93 -28.57
N PRO A 81 -0.23 -17.90 -28.62
CA PRO A 81 -1.61 -17.61 -29.01
C PRO A 81 -2.22 -16.59 -28.04
N ARG A 82 -3.05 -15.67 -28.57
CA ARG A 82 -3.66 -14.56 -27.79
C ARG A 82 -4.35 -15.05 -26.51
N GLY A 83 -5.02 -16.20 -26.55
CA GLY A 83 -5.63 -16.82 -25.37
C GLY A 83 -4.61 -17.27 -24.32
N GLY A 84 -3.47 -17.81 -24.73
CA GLY A 84 -2.38 -18.20 -23.82
C GLY A 84 -1.76 -16.99 -23.13
N ALA A 85 -1.63 -15.85 -23.82
CA ALA A 85 -1.18 -14.61 -23.22
C ALA A 85 -2.16 -14.09 -22.15
N ILE A 86 -3.47 -14.13 -22.41
CA ILE A 86 -4.50 -13.73 -21.44
C ILE A 86 -4.42 -14.61 -20.19
N ILE A 87 -4.36 -15.94 -20.36
CA ILE A 87 -4.26 -16.87 -19.23
C ILE A 87 -2.99 -16.58 -18.42
N TYR A 88 -1.84 -16.38 -19.08
CA TYR A 88 -0.59 -16.01 -18.42
C TYR A 88 -0.74 -14.74 -17.55
N TYR A 89 -1.33 -13.67 -18.08
CA TYR A 89 -1.51 -12.43 -17.31
C TYR A 89 -2.48 -12.60 -16.14
N VAL A 90 -3.59 -13.32 -16.32
CA VAL A 90 -4.55 -13.61 -15.24
C VAL A 90 -3.89 -14.45 -14.14
N SER A 91 -3.13 -15.48 -14.52
CA SER A 91 -2.37 -16.32 -13.60
C SER A 91 -1.32 -15.54 -12.81
N VAL A 92 -0.56 -14.66 -13.48
CA VAL A 92 0.42 -13.77 -12.85
C VAL A 92 -0.26 -12.82 -11.86
N PHE A 93 -1.38 -12.22 -12.27
CA PHE A 93 -2.15 -11.31 -11.42
C PHE A 93 -2.65 -12.01 -10.16
N LEU A 94 -3.27 -13.19 -10.30
CA LEU A 94 -3.75 -13.97 -9.16
C LEU A 94 -2.60 -14.41 -8.24
N TYR A 95 -1.44 -14.79 -8.79
CA TYR A 95 -0.27 -15.13 -7.98
C TYR A 95 0.22 -13.96 -7.12
N PHE A 96 0.41 -12.78 -7.71
CA PHE A 96 0.86 -11.61 -6.97
C PHE A 96 -0.20 -11.11 -5.98
N TRP A 97 -1.46 -11.15 -6.36
CA TRP A 97 -2.55 -10.65 -5.52
C TRP A 97 -2.87 -11.60 -4.36
N VAL A 98 -3.04 -12.90 -4.63
CA VAL A 98 -3.48 -13.88 -3.62
C VAL A 98 -2.34 -14.40 -2.77
N LEU A 99 -1.15 -14.63 -3.33
CA LEU A 99 -0.04 -15.25 -2.59
C LEU A 99 1.02 -14.25 -2.17
N SER A 100 1.48 -13.40 -3.10
CA SER A 100 2.57 -12.46 -2.77
C SER A 100 2.13 -11.39 -1.78
N THR A 101 0.93 -10.82 -1.94
CA THR A 101 0.46 -9.73 -1.08
C THR A 101 0.36 -10.13 0.39
N PRO A 102 -0.29 -11.26 0.79
CA PRO A 102 -0.34 -11.65 2.19
C PRO A 102 1.01 -12.11 2.73
N VAL A 103 1.86 -12.73 1.91
CA VAL A 103 3.20 -13.15 2.36
C VAL A 103 4.06 -11.91 2.65
N VAL A 104 4.10 -10.94 1.75
CA VAL A 104 4.86 -9.70 1.95
C VAL A 104 4.29 -8.89 3.12
N SER A 105 2.96 -8.81 3.26
CA SER A 105 2.35 -8.13 4.40
C SER A 105 2.63 -8.84 5.73
N MET A 106 2.71 -10.18 5.75
CA MET A 106 3.09 -10.94 6.93
C MET A 106 4.57 -10.74 7.28
N VAL A 107 5.48 -10.75 6.31
CA VAL A 107 6.91 -10.44 6.52
C VAL A 107 7.09 -9.01 7.03
N PHE A 108 6.43 -8.03 6.40
CA PHE A 108 6.52 -6.64 6.85
C PHE A 108 5.85 -6.42 8.21
N GLY A 109 4.70 -7.04 8.44
CA GLY A 109 3.99 -6.99 9.72
C GLY A 109 4.77 -7.63 10.86
N SER A 110 5.38 -8.79 10.62
CA SER A 110 6.25 -9.46 11.60
C SER A 110 7.54 -8.67 11.85
N TYR A 111 8.15 -8.09 10.81
CA TYR A 111 9.27 -7.17 10.95
C TYR A 111 8.90 -6.02 11.90
N LEU A 112 7.78 -5.33 11.64
CA LEU A 112 7.32 -4.24 12.49
C LEU A 112 6.99 -4.73 13.91
N TYR A 113 6.34 -5.90 14.04
CA TYR A 113 6.00 -6.49 15.33
C TYR A 113 7.25 -6.76 16.18
N VAL A 114 8.29 -7.34 15.60
CA VAL A 114 9.56 -7.61 16.29
C VAL A 114 10.29 -6.32 16.61
N CYS A 115 10.34 -5.37 15.66
CA CYS A 115 10.98 -4.07 15.87
C CYS A 115 10.32 -3.26 17.00
N ILE A 116 9.00 -3.34 17.13
CA ILE A 116 8.23 -2.63 18.17
C ILE A 116 8.31 -3.36 19.50
N ASN A 117 8.00 -4.67 19.55
CA ASN A 117 7.84 -5.38 20.82
C ASN A 117 9.16 -5.83 21.45
N TRP A 118 10.19 -6.10 20.65
CA TRP A 118 11.46 -6.64 21.15
C TRP A 118 12.55 -5.58 21.20
N PHE A 119 12.74 -4.87 20.09
CA PHE A 119 13.85 -3.93 19.96
C PHE A 119 13.50 -2.50 20.36
N HIS A 120 12.22 -2.12 20.34
CA HIS A 120 11.75 -0.76 20.59
C HIS A 120 12.38 0.32 19.67
N ILE A 121 12.90 -0.05 18.49
CA ILE A 121 13.72 0.81 17.60
C ILE A 121 12.89 1.74 16.68
N HIS A 122 11.56 1.60 16.61
CA HIS A 122 10.69 2.38 15.71
C HIS A 122 9.60 3.22 16.39
N PHE A 123 9.73 3.46 17.70
CA PHE A 123 8.71 4.19 18.46
C PHE A 123 8.72 5.71 18.25
N ASP A 124 9.87 6.30 17.91
CA ASP A 124 10.08 7.74 18.11
C ASP A 124 10.20 8.57 16.82
N GLU A 125 10.54 7.98 15.68
CA GLU A 125 10.81 8.78 14.47
C GLU A 125 9.60 8.89 13.52
N ALA A 126 8.91 7.79 13.24
CA ALA A 126 7.84 7.78 12.23
C ALA A 126 6.44 8.12 12.78
N PHE A 127 6.21 7.96 14.09
CA PHE A 127 4.89 8.11 14.72
C PHE A 127 4.87 9.07 15.93
N SER A 128 5.99 9.71 16.28
CA SER A 128 6.05 10.65 17.42
C SER A 128 5.07 11.81 17.28
N SER A 129 4.84 12.27 16.04
CA SER A 129 3.86 13.31 15.73
C SER A 129 2.41 12.86 15.97
N LEU A 130 2.09 11.55 15.93
CA LEU A 130 0.76 11.01 16.27
C LEU A 130 0.65 10.56 17.73
N ARG A 131 1.73 10.08 18.34
CA ARG A 131 1.72 9.52 19.71
C ARG A 131 1.46 10.59 20.77
N ILE A 132 2.01 11.80 20.59
CA ILE A 132 1.82 12.90 21.53
C ILE A 132 0.75 13.83 20.97
N ALA A 133 -0.51 13.59 21.34
CA ALA A 133 -1.64 14.39 20.86
C ALA A 133 -1.56 15.87 21.28
N ASN A 134 -0.87 16.15 22.41
CA ASN A 134 -0.82 17.48 22.99
C ASN A 134 0.28 18.37 22.40
N TYR A 135 1.35 17.80 21.82
CA TYR A 135 2.49 18.55 21.30
C TYR A 135 2.47 18.57 19.77
N LYS A 136 2.34 19.76 19.17
CA LYS A 136 2.30 19.93 17.71
C LYS A 136 3.17 21.10 17.29
N ALA A 137 3.94 20.91 16.22
CA ALA A 137 4.74 21.95 15.60
C ALA A 137 4.35 22.16 14.13
N PHE A 138 4.36 23.41 13.69
CA PHE A 138 4.06 23.86 12.35
C PHE A 138 5.24 24.67 11.82
N THR A 139 5.75 24.31 10.65
CA THR A 139 6.81 25.10 9.99
C THR A 139 6.15 26.04 8.99
N ARG A 140 6.36 27.34 9.15
CA ARG A 140 5.89 28.40 8.26
C ARG A 140 7.06 28.97 7.49
N PHE A 141 6.91 28.99 6.17
CA PHE A 141 7.85 29.61 5.25
C PHE A 141 7.36 30.99 4.84
N HIS A 142 8.26 31.97 4.85
CA HIS A 142 7.98 33.35 4.43
C HIS A 142 9.08 33.82 3.47
N ILE A 143 8.69 34.10 2.23
CA ILE A 143 9.61 34.64 1.22
C ILE A 143 9.64 36.16 1.39
N LYS A 144 10.81 36.71 1.74
CA LYS A 144 11.01 38.16 1.87
C LYS A 144 11.04 38.81 0.49
N LYS A 145 10.77 40.12 0.43
CA LYS A 145 10.90 40.91 -0.81
C LYS A 145 12.34 40.90 -1.38
N SER A 146 13.35 40.64 -0.54
CA SER A 146 14.74 40.42 -0.97
C SER A 146 14.95 39.12 -1.75
N GLY A 147 14.01 38.18 -1.67
CA GLY A 147 14.13 36.83 -2.22
C GLY A 147 14.68 35.81 -1.22
N ASP A 148 15.00 36.21 0.01
CA ASP A 148 15.43 35.29 1.07
C ASP A 148 14.24 34.53 1.66
N LEU A 149 14.46 33.27 2.03
CA LEU A 149 13.45 32.41 2.63
C LEU A 149 13.63 32.39 4.15
N GLU A 150 12.69 33.00 4.86
CA GLU A 150 12.63 32.94 6.31
C GLU A 150 11.74 31.77 6.75
N VAL A 151 12.26 30.95 7.65
CA VAL A 151 11.60 29.74 8.15
C VAL A 151 11.34 29.91 9.63
N PHE A 152 10.09 29.68 10.03
CA PHE A 152 9.65 29.72 11.43
C PHE A 152 9.08 28.36 11.83
N THR A 153 9.57 27.80 12.92
CA THR A 153 8.98 26.60 13.53
C THR A 153 8.16 27.02 14.74
N LEU A 154 6.85 27.00 14.60
CA LEU A 154 5.87 27.34 15.63
C LEU A 154 5.47 26.06 16.37
N ALA A 155 5.62 25.99 17.69
CA ALA A 155 5.17 24.83 18.47
C ALA A 155 4.12 25.22 19.51
N VAL A 156 3.24 24.26 19.78
CA VAL A 156 2.20 24.30 20.81
C VAL A 156 2.39 23.12 21.73
N ASP A 157 2.61 23.39 23.02
CA ASP A 157 2.87 22.36 24.03
C ASP A 157 1.60 21.59 24.43
N LYS A 158 0.44 22.27 24.37
CA LYS A 158 -0.87 21.69 24.70
C LYS A 158 -1.92 22.14 23.69
N VAL A 159 -2.35 21.21 22.84
CA VAL A 159 -3.44 21.45 21.88
C VAL A 159 -4.80 21.50 22.58
N PRO A 160 -5.65 22.52 22.32
CA PRO A 160 -7.00 22.57 22.85
C PRO A 160 -7.89 21.49 22.22
N LYS A 161 -8.67 20.80 23.05
CA LYS A 161 -9.62 19.76 22.62
C LYS A 161 -11.02 20.31 22.36
N GLU A 162 -11.37 21.39 23.06
CA GLU A 162 -12.68 22.03 22.98
C GLU A 162 -12.54 23.35 22.24
N TRP A 163 -13.39 23.54 21.24
CA TRP A 163 -13.41 24.70 20.36
C TRP A 163 -14.78 25.36 20.42
N MET A 164 -14.80 26.69 20.45
CA MET A 164 -16.00 27.49 20.37
C MET A 164 -15.87 28.52 19.24
N LEU A 165 -17.01 28.93 18.68
CA LEU A 165 -17.03 30.00 17.70
C LEU A 165 -16.52 31.28 18.36
N ASP A 166 -15.58 31.97 17.72
CA ASP A 166 -15.10 33.25 18.22
C ASP A 166 -16.17 34.32 18.02
N PRO A 167 -16.74 34.92 19.08
CA PRO A 167 -17.77 35.94 18.95
C PRO A 167 -17.28 37.16 18.18
N ASP A 168 -16.00 37.51 18.35
CA ASP A 168 -15.40 38.69 17.71
C ASP A 168 -15.26 38.49 16.19
N TRP A 169 -14.99 37.25 15.75
CA TRP A 169 -14.96 36.89 14.33
C TRP A 169 -16.35 36.97 13.68
N ASP A 170 -17.40 36.57 14.42
CA ASP A 170 -18.76 36.56 13.87
C ASP A 170 -19.39 37.96 13.83
N MET A 171 -19.01 38.82 14.77
CA MET A 171 -19.40 40.23 14.82
C MET A 171 -18.67 41.10 13.78
N GLU A 172 -17.53 40.66 13.23
CA GLU A 172 -16.79 41.42 12.22
C GLU A 172 -17.59 41.48 10.89
N PRO A 173 -17.81 42.67 10.31
CA PRO A 173 -18.48 42.82 9.02
C PRO A 173 -17.73 42.03 7.93
N LYS A 174 -18.42 41.11 7.25
CA LYS A 174 -17.81 40.23 6.25
C LYS A 174 -17.91 40.88 4.86
N GLU A 175 -16.82 41.51 4.40
CA GLU A 175 -16.73 41.95 3.02
C GLU A 175 -16.53 40.75 2.06
N PRO A 176 -17.19 40.72 0.89
CA PRO A 176 -17.21 39.55 0.00
C PRO A 176 -15.86 39.19 -0.63
N LEU A 177 -14.88 40.10 -0.65
CA LEU A 177 -13.56 39.89 -1.26
C LEU A 177 -12.40 39.86 -0.25
N GLN A 178 -12.68 39.99 1.05
CA GLN A 178 -11.64 40.07 2.07
C GLN A 178 -11.15 38.68 2.50
N MET A 179 -9.85 38.43 2.32
CA MET A 179 -9.20 37.18 2.75
C MET A 179 -9.14 37.08 4.27
N SER A 180 -9.37 35.90 4.83
CA SER A 180 -9.46 35.68 6.28
C SER A 180 -8.22 36.14 7.05
N HIS A 181 -7.01 35.99 6.50
CA HIS A 181 -5.76 36.39 7.15
C HIS A 181 -5.54 37.91 7.24
N THR A 182 -6.35 38.70 6.51
CA THR A 182 -6.30 40.17 6.52
C THR A 182 -7.30 40.81 7.48
N ARG A 183 -8.11 39.98 8.14
CA ARG A 183 -9.13 40.41 9.11
C ARG A 183 -8.50 40.76 10.45
N ARG A 184 -9.23 41.55 11.25
CA ARG A 184 -8.78 41.86 12.62
C ARG A 184 -8.81 40.60 13.48
N PHE A 185 -9.81 39.75 13.28
CA PHE A 185 -9.90 38.43 13.89
C PHE A 185 -9.85 37.38 12.77
N PRO A 186 -8.67 36.83 12.43
CA PRO A 186 -8.54 35.90 11.32
C PRO A 186 -9.07 34.49 11.62
N SER A 187 -9.10 34.09 12.89
CA SER A 187 -9.54 32.78 13.35
C SER A 187 -11.05 32.74 13.60
N LYS A 188 -11.76 31.85 12.91
CA LYS A 188 -13.20 31.60 13.17
C LYS A 188 -13.44 30.89 14.50
N TRP A 189 -12.49 30.07 14.91
CA TRP A 189 -12.60 29.21 16.08
C TRP A 189 -11.54 29.61 17.11
N ARG A 190 -11.95 29.65 18.37
CA ARG A 190 -11.05 29.83 19.51
C ARG A 190 -11.17 28.65 20.47
N ALA A 191 -10.12 28.42 21.25
CA ALA A 191 -10.19 27.41 22.32
C ALA A 191 -11.25 27.80 23.34
N ALA A 192 -12.06 26.83 23.78
CA ALA A 192 -13.08 27.09 24.80
C ALA A 192 -12.48 27.45 26.18
N SER A 193 -11.26 26.96 26.44
CA SER A 193 -10.48 27.34 27.60
C SER A 193 -9.56 28.52 27.23
N GLY A 194 -9.77 29.67 27.88
CA GLY A 194 -8.98 30.89 27.61
C GLY A 194 -7.46 30.75 27.85
N TRP A 195 -7.04 29.74 28.62
CA TRP A 195 -5.64 29.42 28.90
C TRP A 195 -4.96 28.56 27.81
N SER A 196 -5.72 28.03 26.84
CA SER A 196 -5.22 27.11 25.81
C SER A 196 -5.42 27.66 24.40
N ASP A 197 -5.65 28.97 24.26
CA ASP A 197 -5.84 29.60 22.95
C ASP A 197 -4.55 29.50 22.13
N PRO A 198 -4.58 28.86 20.94
CA PRO A 198 -3.39 28.72 20.11
C PRO A 198 -2.75 30.07 19.77
N THR A 199 -3.55 31.13 19.70
CA THR A 199 -3.04 32.47 19.36
C THR A 199 -2.16 33.08 20.45
N SER A 200 -2.33 32.69 21.72
CA SER A 200 -1.55 33.19 22.85
C SER A 200 -0.47 32.21 23.33
N VAL A 201 -0.66 30.91 23.10
CA VAL A 201 0.20 29.84 23.61
C VAL A 201 1.29 29.43 22.61
N VAL A 202 1.11 29.70 21.31
CA VAL A 202 2.12 29.36 20.28
C VAL A 202 3.45 30.06 20.56
N ARG A 203 4.54 29.27 20.56
CA ARG A 203 5.91 29.76 20.67
C ARG A 203 6.69 29.50 19.38
N VAL A 204 7.51 30.47 18.97
CA VAL A 204 8.54 30.25 17.95
C VAL A 204 9.69 29.46 18.61
N VAL A 205 9.84 28.20 18.23
CA VAL A 205 10.91 27.33 18.73
C VAL A 205 12.20 27.51 17.95
N ASP A 206 12.07 27.74 16.64
CA ASP A 206 13.20 27.92 15.76
C ASP A 206 12.87 28.98 14.69
N GLN A 207 13.88 29.77 14.34
CA GLN A 207 13.80 30.78 13.30
C GLN A 207 15.16 30.88 12.62
N PHE A 208 15.18 30.65 11.30
CA PHE A 208 16.38 30.81 10.49
C PHE A 208 16.04 31.39 9.12
N VAL A 209 17.05 32.00 8.50
CA VAL A 209 16.93 32.61 7.17
C VAL A 209 17.85 31.85 6.22
N ILE A 210 17.28 31.33 5.15
CA ILE A 210 18.01 30.78 4.02
C ILE A 210 18.19 31.92 3.01
N PRO A 211 19.43 32.39 2.77
CA PRO A 211 19.67 33.43 1.78
C PRO A 211 19.37 32.91 0.37
N ARG A 212 18.93 33.79 -0.52
CA ARG A 212 18.78 33.44 -1.93
C ARG A 212 20.12 32.99 -2.51
N THR A 213 20.16 31.84 -3.17
CA THR A 213 21.32 31.41 -3.96
C THR A 213 21.62 32.48 -5.01
N ALA A 214 22.81 33.08 -4.95
CA ALA A 214 23.28 34.00 -5.98
C ALA A 214 23.36 33.22 -7.30
N VAL A 215 22.70 33.75 -8.34
CA VAL A 215 22.91 33.25 -9.71
C VAL A 215 24.32 33.68 -10.10
N ASP A 216 25.23 32.73 -10.24
CA ASP A 216 26.56 33.00 -10.76
C ASP A 216 26.41 33.46 -12.22
N PRO A 217 26.78 34.71 -12.56
CA PRO A 217 26.57 35.23 -13.92
C PRO A 217 27.34 34.47 -15.01
N LEU A 218 28.23 33.55 -14.63
CA LEU A 218 29.08 32.77 -15.53
C LEU A 218 28.54 31.36 -15.85
N LEU A 219 27.44 30.93 -15.25
CA LEU A 219 26.80 29.64 -15.58
C LEU A 219 25.59 29.89 -16.48
N PRO A 220 25.63 29.48 -17.77
CA PRO A 220 24.47 29.57 -18.63
C PRO A 220 23.34 28.70 -18.07
N ASP A 221 22.12 29.25 -18.05
CA ASP A 221 20.90 28.61 -17.59
C ASP A 221 20.73 27.21 -18.22
N SER A 222 21.16 26.16 -17.52
CA SER A 222 20.67 24.82 -17.79
C SER A 222 19.29 24.72 -17.13
N ALA A 223 18.27 25.22 -17.83
CA ALA A 223 16.89 24.93 -17.50
C ALA A 223 16.60 23.43 -17.73
N PRO A 224 15.74 22.79 -16.92
CA PRO A 224 15.26 21.43 -17.12
C PRO A 224 14.33 21.30 -18.34
#